data_AF-A0A7S3LH89-F1
#
_entry.id   AF-A0A7S3LH89-F1
#
_cell.length_a   1.000
_cell.length_b   1.000
_cell.length_c   1.000
_cell.angle_alpha   90.00
_cell.angle_beta   90.00
_cell.angle_gamma   90.00
#
_symmetry.space_group_name_H-M   'P 1'
#
loop_
_entity.id
_entity.type
_entity.pdbx_description
1 polymer ?
#
loop_
_entity_poly.entity_id
_entity_poly.type
_entity_poly.pdbx_seq_one_letter_code
_entity_poly.pdbx_strand_id
1 'polypeptide(L)'
;WQFRSGLDHYSTFFGMIFAMNFPQSTLWLKQVENLSLRKQILVKGLPAGVLVLMTIFWANNILTLPKLEYNSIHPYTFFIPLLTYIFVRNITPRLRQVHMGLLAEIGKVTLETYLMQHHIWLTSNAKTLLVFVPDYPKVNMLIVSVIYVWISRRLYRITIALRAMLIPNNVPGALNSLFGLSFIFGI
;
A
#
# COMPACT_ATOMS: atom_id res chain seq x y z
N TRP A 1 0.37 -18.45 7.14
CA TRP A 1 -0.60 -17.94 6.16
C TRP A 1 -1.83 -17.34 6.86
N GLN A 2 -2.54 -18.08 7.74
CA GLN A 2 -3.73 -17.59 8.47
C GLN A 2 -3.54 -16.23 9.14
N PHE A 3 -2.46 -16.04 9.91
CA PHE A 3 -2.19 -14.77 10.58
C PHE A 3 -2.13 -13.57 9.62
N ARG A 4 -1.48 -13.72 8.45
CA ARG A 4 -1.28 -12.61 7.50
C ARG A 4 -2.53 -12.34 6.69
N SER A 5 -3.17 -13.39 6.18
CA SER A 5 -4.46 -13.27 5.50
C SER A 5 -5.51 -12.67 6.45
N GLY A 6 -5.51 -13.06 7.72
CA GLY A 6 -6.38 -12.48 8.75
C GLY A 6 -6.05 -11.03 9.10
N LEU A 7 -4.82 -10.56 8.90
CA LEU A 7 -4.44 -9.17 9.18
C LEU A 7 -4.80 -8.23 8.00
N ASP A 8 -4.63 -8.70 6.77
CA ASP A 8 -4.72 -7.85 5.57
C ASP A 8 -6.01 -8.06 4.73
N HIS A 9 -6.94 -8.93 5.13
CA HIS A 9 -8.09 -9.34 4.29
C HIS A 9 -8.98 -8.19 3.80
N TYR A 10 -9.16 -7.11 4.59
CA TYR A 10 -9.94 -5.95 4.15
C TYR A 10 -9.14 -4.91 3.36
N SER A 11 -7.81 -4.96 3.42
CA SER A 11 -6.94 -3.95 2.81
C SER A 11 -7.12 -3.89 1.29
N THR A 12 -7.19 -5.06 0.65
CA THR A 12 -7.39 -5.17 -0.81
C THR A 12 -8.73 -4.59 -1.24
N PHE A 13 -9.82 -4.92 -0.53
CA PHE A 13 -11.16 -4.40 -0.84
C PHE A 13 -11.22 -2.88 -0.68
N PHE A 14 -10.63 -2.37 0.39
CA PHE A 14 -10.53 -0.94 0.63
C PHE A 14 -9.77 -0.23 -0.52
N GLY A 15 -8.65 -0.80 -0.96
CA GLY A 15 -7.88 -0.29 -2.10
C GLY A 15 -8.70 -0.27 -3.40
N MET A 16 -9.50 -1.30 -3.67
CA MET A 16 -10.39 -1.36 -4.83
C MET A 16 -11.49 -0.29 -4.77
N ILE A 17 -12.14 -0.12 -3.62
CA ILE A 17 -13.16 0.92 -3.42
C ILE A 17 -12.57 2.31 -3.62
N PHE A 18 -11.39 2.56 -3.05
CA PHE A 18 -10.68 3.83 -3.24
C PHE A 18 -10.35 4.08 -4.71
N ALA A 19 -9.82 3.08 -5.43
CA ALA A 19 -9.49 3.18 -6.84
C ALA A 19 -10.70 3.50 -7.72
N MET A 20 -11.86 2.89 -7.45
CA MET A 20 -13.11 3.18 -8.17
C MET A 20 -13.58 4.63 -7.97
N ASN A 21 -13.41 5.18 -6.77
CA ASN A 21 -13.85 6.54 -6.44
C ASN A 21 -12.80 7.63 -6.75
N PHE A 22 -11.56 7.23 -7.03
CA PHE A 22 -10.44 8.14 -7.26
C PHE A 22 -10.70 9.23 -8.34
N PRO A 23 -11.32 8.93 -9.50
CA PRO A 23 -11.65 9.95 -10.49
C PRO A 23 -12.60 11.02 -9.93
N GLN A 24 -13.64 10.58 -9.21
CA GLN A 24 -14.63 11.47 -8.60
C GLN A 24 -14.00 12.35 -7.52
N SER A 25 -13.15 11.77 -6.65
CA SER A 25 -12.41 12.54 -5.64
C SER A 25 -11.47 13.58 -6.26
N THR A 26 -10.83 13.24 -7.38
CA THR A 26 -9.97 14.16 -8.12
C THR A 26 -10.76 15.31 -8.74
N LEU A 27 -11.94 15.03 -9.32
CA LEU A 27 -12.84 16.05 -9.86
C LEU A 27 -13.33 16.99 -8.76
N TRP A 28 -13.75 16.44 -7.62
CA TRP A 28 -14.16 17.24 -6.47
C TRP A 28 -13.03 18.17 -5.98
N LEU A 29 -11.80 17.67 -5.85
CA LEU A 29 -10.65 18.51 -5.47
C LEU A 29 -10.43 19.67 -6.44
N LYS A 30 -10.51 19.41 -7.76
CA LYS A 30 -10.39 20.45 -8.79
C LYS A 30 -11.51 21.49 -8.71
N GLN A 31 -12.74 21.06 -8.47
CA GLN A 31 -13.88 21.97 -8.29
C GLN A 31 -13.67 22.89 -7.07
N VAL A 32 -13.22 22.33 -5.94
CA VAL A 32 -12.92 23.13 -4.75
C VAL A 32 -11.76 24.08 -5.01
N GLU A 33 -10.73 23.67 -5.76
CA GLU A 33 -9.59 24.52 -6.13
C GLU A 33 -9.97 25.73 -7.01
N ASN A 34 -11.13 25.71 -7.67
CA ASN A 34 -11.66 26.85 -8.44
C ASN A 34 -12.42 27.87 -7.57
N LEU A 35 -12.66 27.60 -6.29
CA LEU A 35 -13.34 28.53 -5.38
C LEU A 35 -12.39 29.58 -4.82
N SER A 36 -12.93 30.63 -4.18
CA SER A 36 -12.10 31.60 -3.45
C SER A 36 -11.33 30.96 -2.29
N LEU A 37 -10.13 31.46 -2.00
CA LEU A 37 -9.21 30.86 -1.02
C LEU A 37 -9.87 30.59 0.35
N ARG A 38 -10.70 31.51 0.85
CA ARG A 38 -11.44 31.32 2.12
C ARG A 38 -12.38 30.11 2.06
N LYS A 39 -13.11 29.95 0.96
CA LYS A 39 -14.01 28.80 0.76
C LYS A 39 -13.22 27.49 0.61
N GLN A 40 -12.06 27.52 -0.06
CA GLN A 40 -11.19 26.35 -0.15
C GLN A 40 -10.72 25.87 1.22
N ILE A 41 -10.25 26.80 2.07
CA ILE A 41 -9.77 26.48 3.41
C ILE A 41 -10.89 25.91 4.26
N LEU A 42 -12.10 26.46 4.19
CA LEU A 42 -13.24 25.93 4.95
C LEU A 42 -13.65 24.53 4.48
N VAL A 43 -13.83 24.35 3.16
CA VAL A 43 -14.32 23.08 2.59
C VAL A 43 -13.30 21.95 2.73
N LYS A 44 -12.00 22.23 2.62
CA LYS A 44 -10.93 21.24 2.82
C LYS A 44 -10.52 21.08 4.28
N GLY A 45 -10.58 22.16 5.05
CA GLY A 45 -10.14 22.21 6.43
C GLY A 45 -11.03 21.42 7.38
N LEU A 46 -12.35 21.45 7.18
CA LEU A 46 -13.29 20.68 8.00
C LEU A 46 -13.01 19.16 7.93
N PRO A 47 -13.01 18.50 6.75
CA PRO A 47 -12.69 17.07 6.65
C PRO A 47 -11.25 16.76 7.06
N ALA A 48 -10.27 17.64 6.76
CA ALA A 48 -8.90 17.46 7.25
C ALA A 48 -8.84 17.43 8.78
N GLY A 49 -9.52 18.37 9.44
CA GLY A 49 -9.57 18.46 10.90
C GLY A 49 -10.18 17.21 11.51
N VAL A 50 -11.31 16.74 10.99
CA VAL A 50 -11.96 15.50 11.45
C VAL A 50 -11.02 14.29 11.29
N LEU A 51 -10.42 14.12 10.11
CA LEU A 51 -9.50 13.01 9.84
C LEU A 51 -8.26 13.03 10.75
N VAL A 52 -7.67 14.21 10.97
CA VAL A 52 -6.52 14.38 11.87
C VAL A 52 -6.92 14.07 13.31
N LEU A 53 -8.06 14.56 13.79
CA LEU A 53 -8.55 14.25 15.14
C LEU A 53 -8.82 12.76 15.32
N MET A 54 -9.45 12.11 14.34
CA MET A 54 -9.66 10.66 14.35
C MET A 54 -8.34 9.90 14.38
N THR A 55 -7.34 10.35 13.65
CA THR A 55 -6.00 9.73 13.64
C THR A 55 -5.26 9.94 14.95
N ILE A 56 -5.37 11.11 15.59
CA ILE A 56 -4.81 11.36 16.92
C ILE A 56 -5.48 10.44 17.95
N PHE A 57 -6.82 10.36 17.92
CA PHE A 57 -7.56 9.44 18.79
C PHE A 57 -7.13 7.98 18.56
N TRP A 58 -7.03 7.55 17.30
CA TRP A 58 -6.55 6.22 16.94
C TRP A 58 -5.11 5.97 17.42
N ALA A 59 -4.21 6.94 17.26
CA ALA A 59 -2.82 6.81 17.70
C ALA A 59 -2.70 6.69 19.22
N ASN A 60 -3.54 7.38 19.98
CA ASN A 60 -3.49 7.34 21.45
C ASN A 60 -4.17 6.10 22.04
N ASN A 61 -5.22 5.58 21.40
CA ASN A 61 -6.06 4.51 21.96
C ASN A 61 -5.84 3.15 21.31
N ILE A 62 -5.48 3.10 20.03
CA ILE A 62 -5.38 1.86 19.25
C ILE A 62 -3.92 1.47 19.03
N LEU A 63 -3.08 2.41 18.60
CA LEU A 63 -1.66 2.13 18.33
C LEU A 63 -0.87 1.75 19.59
N THR A 64 -1.32 2.20 20.76
CA THR A 64 -0.71 1.93 22.07
C THR A 64 -1.07 0.57 22.65
N LEU A 65 -2.01 -0.16 22.05
CA LEU A 65 -2.46 -1.45 22.57
C LEU A 65 -1.36 -2.52 22.49
N PRO A 66 -1.43 -3.54 23.37
CA PRO A 66 -0.58 -4.71 23.26
C PRO A 66 -0.73 -5.37 21.89
N LYS A 67 0.37 -5.93 21.37
CA LYS A 67 0.46 -6.49 20.01
C LYS A 67 -0.69 -7.44 19.63
N LEU A 68 -1.14 -8.28 20.55
CA LEU A 68 -2.20 -9.26 20.27
C LEU A 68 -3.57 -8.57 20.08
N GLU A 69 -3.91 -7.62 20.94
CA GLU A 69 -5.14 -6.82 20.85
C GLU A 69 -5.10 -5.89 19.65
N TYR A 70 -3.95 -5.27 19.38
CA TYR A 70 -3.78 -4.47 18.17
C TYR A 70 -4.05 -5.29 16.90
N ASN A 71 -3.51 -6.50 16.80
CA ASN A 71 -3.67 -7.34 15.62
C ASN A 71 -5.12 -7.78 15.37
N SER A 72 -5.94 -7.90 16.42
CA SER A 72 -7.35 -8.27 16.25
C SER A 72 -8.20 -7.12 15.72
N ILE A 73 -7.87 -5.87 16.06
CA ILE A 73 -8.64 -4.69 15.65
C ILE A 73 -8.03 -3.93 14.46
N HIS A 74 -6.74 -4.12 14.17
CA HIS A 74 -6.05 -3.47 13.06
C HIS A 74 -6.77 -3.63 11.71
N PRO A 75 -7.28 -4.82 11.31
CA PRO A 75 -7.96 -5.00 10.03
C PRO A 75 -9.18 -4.09 9.85
N TYR A 76 -9.76 -3.62 10.96
CA TYR A 76 -10.94 -2.76 10.97
C TYR A 76 -10.63 -1.28 11.16
N THR A 77 -9.39 -0.92 11.49
CA THR A 77 -9.04 0.47 11.85
C THR A 77 -7.89 1.05 11.04
N PHE A 78 -7.17 0.24 10.27
CA PHE A 78 -6.01 0.66 9.46
C PHE A 78 -6.32 1.80 8.48
N PHE A 79 -7.57 1.91 8.01
CA PHE A 79 -7.97 2.90 7.03
C PHE A 79 -7.98 4.34 7.58
N ILE A 80 -8.08 4.51 8.90
CA ILE A 80 -8.13 5.84 9.55
C ILE A 80 -6.84 6.64 9.30
N PRO A 81 -5.64 6.16 9.69
CA PRO A 81 -4.40 6.86 9.39
C PRO A 81 -4.11 6.92 7.88
N LEU A 82 -4.51 5.88 7.12
CA LEU A 82 -4.32 5.83 5.67
C LEU A 82 -5.08 6.94 4.94
N LEU A 83 -6.39 7.08 5.17
CA LEU A 83 -7.21 8.13 4.55
C LEU A 83 -6.75 9.52 4.97
N THR A 84 -6.37 9.68 6.23
CA THR A 84 -5.84 10.95 6.74
C THR A 84 -4.57 11.35 6.01
N TYR A 85 -3.62 10.43 5.86
CA TYR A 85 -2.40 10.67 5.09
C TYR A 85 -2.73 11.04 3.64
N ILE A 86 -3.56 10.26 2.96
CA ILE A 86 -3.94 10.51 1.56
C ILE A 86 -4.60 11.89 1.41
N PHE A 87 -5.54 12.24 2.28
CA PHE A 87 -6.28 13.49 2.20
C PHE A 87 -5.40 14.70 2.48
N VAL A 88 -4.67 14.70 3.60
CA VAL A 88 -3.76 15.79 3.98
C VAL A 88 -2.67 15.96 2.93
N ARG A 89 -2.14 14.87 2.40
CA ARG A 89 -1.12 14.91 1.35
C ARG A 89 -1.62 15.56 0.05
N ASN A 90 -2.92 15.43 -0.24
CA ASN A 90 -3.54 15.97 -1.45
C ASN A 90 -4.27 17.31 -1.25
N ILE A 91 -4.21 17.89 -0.06
CA ILE A 91 -5.02 19.08 0.31
C ILE A 91 -4.63 20.34 -0.49
N THR A 92 -3.34 20.52 -0.77
CA THR A 92 -2.83 21.62 -1.62
C THR A 92 -2.02 21.09 -2.80
N PRO A 93 -1.98 21.82 -3.93
CA PRO A 93 -1.15 21.45 -5.09
C PRO A 93 0.34 21.32 -4.72
N ARG A 94 0.86 22.21 -3.88
CA ARG A 94 2.26 22.19 -3.43
C ARG A 94 2.58 20.89 -2.68
N LEU A 95 1.73 20.50 -1.73
CA LEU A 95 1.90 19.23 -1.03
C LEU A 95 1.84 18.11 -2.05
N ARG A 96 0.80 18.01 -2.89
CA ARG A 96 0.65 16.92 -3.87
C ARG A 96 1.89 16.71 -4.76
N GLN A 97 2.54 17.77 -5.21
CA GLN A 97 3.65 17.72 -6.16
C GLN A 97 5.00 17.33 -5.54
N VAL A 98 5.30 17.78 -4.32
CA VAL A 98 6.65 17.63 -3.74
C VAL A 98 6.85 16.27 -3.10
N HIS A 99 7.55 15.35 -3.75
CA HIS A 99 7.82 14.01 -3.22
C HIS A 99 9.26 13.56 -3.53
N MET A 100 9.74 12.57 -2.78
CA MET A 100 11.03 11.94 -3.07
C MET A 100 10.84 10.90 -4.18
N GLY A 101 11.45 11.14 -5.35
CA GLY A 101 11.34 10.23 -6.49
C GLY A 101 11.80 8.80 -6.18
N LEU A 102 12.87 8.64 -5.38
CA LEU A 102 13.36 7.33 -4.95
C LEU A 102 12.31 6.55 -4.15
N LEU A 103 11.65 7.20 -3.19
CA LEU A 103 10.59 6.55 -2.40
C LEU A 103 9.36 6.23 -3.25
N ALA A 104 9.03 7.09 -4.22
CA ALA A 104 7.95 6.81 -5.17
C ALA A 104 8.26 5.58 -6.05
N GLU A 105 9.49 5.42 -6.53
CA GLU A 105 9.89 4.25 -7.32
C GLU A 105 9.90 2.96 -6.48
N ILE A 106 10.32 3.02 -5.22
CA ILE A 106 10.24 1.87 -4.31
C ILE A 106 8.77 1.51 -4.03
N GLY A 107 7.91 2.51 -3.82
CA GLY A 107 6.49 2.30 -3.59
C GLY A 107 5.78 1.54 -4.72
N LYS A 108 6.21 1.72 -5.98
CA LYS A 108 5.64 1.02 -7.14
C LYS A 108 5.85 -0.50 -7.10
N VAL A 109 6.93 -0.96 -6.46
CA VAL A 109 7.29 -2.38 -6.34
C VAL A 109 7.10 -2.90 -4.92
N THR A 110 6.31 -2.18 -4.10
CA THR A 110 6.22 -2.43 -2.65
C THR A 110 5.75 -3.84 -2.31
N LEU A 111 4.83 -4.40 -3.11
CA LEU A 111 4.27 -5.73 -2.90
C LEU A 111 5.34 -6.81 -3.12
N GLU A 112 6.07 -6.73 -4.23
CA GLU A 112 7.13 -7.66 -4.56
C GLU A 112 8.30 -7.53 -3.60
N THR A 113 8.67 -6.31 -3.19
CA THR A 113 9.68 -6.11 -2.14
C THR A 113 9.21 -6.74 -0.82
N TYR A 114 7.96 -6.50 -0.41
CA TYR A 114 7.40 -7.08 0.82
C TYR A 114 7.39 -8.61 0.82
N LEU A 115 7.08 -9.25 -0.30
CA LEU A 115 7.13 -10.71 -0.40
C LEU A 115 8.57 -11.24 -0.47
N MET A 116 9.43 -10.57 -1.22
CA MET A 116 10.82 -10.99 -1.41
C MET A 116 11.69 -10.82 -0.17
N GLN A 117 11.33 -9.94 0.77
CA GLN A 117 12.05 -9.84 2.04
C GLN A 117 12.06 -11.20 2.77
N HIS A 118 10.95 -11.96 2.67
CA HIS A 118 10.81 -13.26 3.33
C HIS A 118 11.54 -14.40 2.61
N HIS A 119 11.88 -14.22 1.33
CA HIS A 119 12.49 -15.26 0.50
C HIS A 119 13.99 -15.03 0.29
N ILE A 120 14.43 -13.77 0.26
CA ILE A 120 15.81 -13.38 -0.05
C ILE A 120 16.52 -12.96 1.24
N TRP A 121 15.92 -12.03 1.99
CA TRP A 121 16.58 -11.42 3.13
C TRP A 121 16.58 -12.33 4.35
N LEU A 122 15.46 -13.01 4.53
CA LEU A 122 15.15 -13.84 5.70
C LEU A 122 15.25 -15.32 5.32
N THR A 123 16.10 -16.05 6.03
CA THR A 123 16.25 -17.50 5.93
C THR A 123 15.64 -18.19 7.15
N SER A 124 15.41 -19.51 7.06
CA SER A 124 14.90 -20.34 8.17
C SER A 124 13.62 -19.80 8.82
N ASN A 125 12.57 -19.55 8.01
CA ASN A 125 11.29 -18.97 8.48
C ASN A 125 11.44 -17.63 9.21
N ALA A 126 12.24 -16.71 8.65
CA ALA A 126 12.49 -15.39 9.22
C ALA A 126 13.22 -15.37 10.57
N LYS A 127 14.02 -16.41 10.85
CA LYS A 127 14.84 -16.49 12.07
C LYS A 127 16.29 -16.07 11.84
N THR A 128 16.77 -16.15 10.61
CA THR A 128 18.17 -15.87 10.28
C THR A 128 18.27 -14.95 9.06
N LEU A 129 19.38 -14.23 8.95
CA LEU A 129 19.69 -13.37 7.80
C LEU A 129 20.51 -14.16 6.77
N LEU A 130 20.33 -13.85 5.49
CA LEU A 130 21.20 -14.37 4.44
C LEU A 130 22.61 -13.76 4.58
N VAL A 131 23.64 -14.60 4.64
CA VAL A 131 25.05 -14.19 4.76
C VAL A 131 25.84 -14.70 3.55
N PHE A 132 26.25 -13.79 2.68
CA PHE A 132 27.18 -14.03 1.57
C PHE A 132 28.64 -13.81 1.97
N VAL A 133 28.91 -12.81 2.81
CA VAL A 133 30.26 -12.47 3.26
C VAL A 133 30.33 -12.64 4.78
N PRO A 134 30.96 -13.71 5.29
CA PRO A 134 31.23 -13.87 6.71
C PRO A 134 32.06 -12.70 7.25
N ASP A 135 31.89 -12.36 8.52
CA ASP A 135 32.67 -11.35 9.28
C ASP A 135 32.50 -9.86 8.87
N TYR A 136 31.85 -9.56 7.74
CA TYR A 136 31.59 -8.19 7.28
C TYR A 136 30.08 -7.88 7.17
N PRO A 137 29.37 -7.63 8.29
CA PRO A 137 27.92 -7.50 8.30
C PRO A 137 27.39 -6.33 7.46
N LYS A 138 28.12 -5.19 7.43
CA LYS A 138 27.72 -4.01 6.64
C LYS A 138 27.83 -4.26 5.14
N VAL A 139 28.90 -4.95 4.72
CA VAL A 139 29.13 -5.31 3.31
C VAL A 139 28.10 -6.33 2.87
N ASN A 140 27.85 -7.34 3.71
CA ASN A 140 26.79 -8.31 3.46
C ASN A 140 25.41 -7.65 3.32
N MET A 141 25.06 -6.73 4.23
CA MET A 141 23.79 -5.99 4.14
C MET A 141 23.66 -5.23 2.83
N LEU A 142 24.72 -4.54 2.38
CA LEU A 142 24.71 -3.79 1.12
C LEU A 142 24.50 -4.73 -0.07
N ILE A 143 25.26 -5.83 -0.15
CA ILE A 143 25.17 -6.81 -1.23
C ILE A 143 23.77 -7.45 -1.29
N VAL A 144 23.28 -7.94 -0.15
CA VAL A 144 21.94 -8.54 -0.06
C VAL A 144 20.87 -7.53 -0.47
N SER A 145 20.98 -6.27 -0.05
CA SER A 145 20.04 -5.21 -0.42
C SER A 145 19.99 -4.95 -1.92
N VAL A 146 21.16 -4.90 -2.58
CA VAL A 146 21.25 -4.67 -4.03
C VAL A 146 20.60 -5.83 -4.79
N ILE A 147 20.92 -7.08 -4.42
CA ILE A 147 20.34 -8.27 -5.03
C ILE A 147 18.82 -8.30 -4.81
N TYR A 148 18.38 -8.05 -3.58
CA TYR A 148 16.98 -8.00 -3.18
C TYR A 148 16.17 -7.00 -4.03
N VAL A 149 16.62 -5.74 -4.11
CA VAL A 149 15.93 -4.71 -4.89
C VAL A 149 15.92 -5.06 -6.39
N TRP A 150 17.00 -5.63 -6.91
CA TRP A 150 17.08 -6.06 -8.31
C TRP A 150 16.07 -7.19 -8.63
N ILE A 151 16.02 -8.24 -7.79
CA ILE A 151 15.08 -9.36 -7.97
C ILE A 151 13.64 -8.88 -7.84
N SER A 152 13.30 -8.07 -6.83
CA SER A 152 11.95 -7.53 -6.66
C SER A 152 11.49 -6.73 -7.88
N ARG A 153 12.37 -5.90 -8.48
CA ARG A 153 12.05 -5.17 -9.71
C ARG A 153 11.86 -6.09 -10.91
N ARG A 154 12.63 -7.17 -11.02
CA ARG A 154 12.46 -8.16 -12.09
C ARG A 154 11.13 -8.90 -11.95
N LEU A 155 10.79 -9.32 -10.73
CA LEU A 155 9.52 -9.97 -10.44
C LEU A 155 8.34 -9.07 -10.73
N TYR A 156 8.38 -7.81 -10.33
CA TYR A 156 7.33 -6.84 -10.64
C TYR A 156 7.00 -6.78 -12.14
N ARG A 157 8.03 -6.77 -13.00
CA ARG A 157 7.84 -6.81 -14.46
C ARG A 157 7.15 -8.09 -14.93
N ILE A 158 7.53 -9.23 -14.36
CA ILE A 158 6.92 -10.53 -14.68
C ILE A 158 5.46 -10.56 -14.19
N THR A 159 5.19 -10.08 -12.98
CA THR A 159 3.83 -9.97 -12.42
C THR A 159 2.93 -9.14 -13.32
N ILE A 160 3.40 -7.98 -13.80
CA ILE A 160 2.64 -7.13 -14.72
C ILE A 160 2.41 -7.82 -16.06
N ALA A 161 3.44 -8.45 -16.63
CA ALA A 161 3.32 -9.17 -17.89
C ALA A 161 2.31 -10.31 -17.79
N LEU A 162 2.38 -11.11 -16.71
CA LEU A 162 1.46 -12.21 -16.45
C LEU A 162 0.03 -11.69 -16.26
N ARG A 163 -0.16 -10.63 -15.48
CA ARG A 163 -1.46 -9.98 -15.30
C ARG A 163 -2.04 -9.53 -16.65
N ALA A 164 -1.24 -8.94 -17.53
CA ALA A 164 -1.69 -8.50 -18.84
C ALA A 164 -2.06 -9.66 -19.78
N MET A 165 -1.43 -10.82 -19.63
CA MET A 165 -1.78 -12.03 -20.38
C MET A 165 -3.07 -12.68 -19.86
N LEU A 166 -3.24 -12.73 -18.53
CA LEU A 166 -4.36 -13.44 -17.90
C LEU A 166 -5.64 -12.61 -17.85
N ILE A 167 -5.55 -11.30 -17.63
CA ILE A 167 -6.70 -10.41 -17.45
C ILE A 167 -6.71 -9.40 -18.59
N PRO A 168 -7.47 -9.65 -19.66
CA PRO A 168 -7.57 -8.72 -20.77
C PRO A 168 -8.30 -7.43 -20.34
N ASN A 169 -8.06 -6.33 -21.06
CA ASN A 169 -8.60 -5.01 -20.70
C ASN A 169 -10.12 -4.87 -20.99
N ASN A 170 -10.76 -5.87 -21.60
CA ASN A 170 -12.19 -5.89 -21.84
C ASN A 170 -12.93 -6.52 -20.65
N VAL A 171 -13.99 -5.87 -20.16
CA VAL A 171 -14.76 -6.37 -19.00
C VAL A 171 -15.29 -7.80 -19.21
N PRO A 172 -15.89 -8.16 -20.37
CA PRO A 172 -16.38 -9.52 -20.59
C PRO A 172 -15.26 -10.58 -20.61
N GLY A 173 -14.12 -10.25 -21.22
CA GLY A 173 -12.97 -11.16 -21.26
C GLY A 173 -12.30 -11.31 -19.90
N ALA A 174 -12.20 -10.21 -19.13
CA ALA A 174 -11.68 -10.24 -17.77
C ALA A 174 -12.54 -11.13 -16.85
N LEU A 175 -13.87 -11.02 -16.94
CA LEU A 175 -14.79 -11.87 -16.18
C LEU A 175 -14.61 -13.35 -16.55
N ASN A 176 -14.54 -13.68 -17.84
CA ASN A 176 -14.35 -15.06 -18.29
C ASN A 176 -13.01 -15.64 -17.79
N SER A 177 -11.92 -14.87 -17.87
CA SER A 177 -10.64 -15.26 -17.29
C SER A 177 -10.71 -15.48 -15.78
N LEU A 178 -11.42 -14.61 -15.05
CA LEU A 178 -11.60 -14.74 -13.60
C LEU A 178 -12.41 -15.99 -13.23
N PHE A 179 -13.47 -16.30 -13.96
CA PHE A 179 -14.24 -17.54 -13.79
C PHE A 179 -13.40 -18.79 -14.11
N GLY A 180 -12.55 -18.74 -15.15
CA GLY A 180 -11.62 -19.82 -15.45
C GLY A 180 -10.60 -20.02 -14.33
N LEU A 181 -10.06 -18.93 -13.79
CA LEU A 181 -9.11 -18.98 -12.66
C LEU A 181 -9.77 -19.49 -11.37
N SER A 182 -10.99 -19.07 -11.04
CA SER A 182 -11.69 -19.57 -9.85
C SER A 182 -11.93 -21.08 -9.93
N PHE A 183 -12.31 -21.57 -11.11
CA PHE A 183 -12.47 -23.01 -11.37
C PHE A 183 -11.15 -23.78 -11.23
N ILE A 184 -10.04 -23.27 -11.78
CA ILE A 184 -8.72 -23.91 -11.71
C ILE A 184 -8.18 -23.95 -10.27
N PHE A 185 -8.35 -22.86 -9.51
CA PHE A 185 -7.78 -22.72 -8.17
C PHE A 185 -8.72 -23.17 -7.05
N GLY A 186 -9.94 -23.61 -7.36
CA GLY A 186 -10.89 -24.13 -6.37
C GLY A 186 -11.34 -23.09 -5.33
N ILE A 187 -11.44 -21.81 -5.75
CA ILE A 187 -12.04 -20.71 -4.97
C ILE A 187 -13.50 -20.57 -5.41
#